data_AF-A0A531LN11-F1
#
_entry.id   AF-A0A531LN11-F1
#
_cell.length_a   1.000
_cell.length_b   1.000
_cell.length_c   1.000
_cell.angle_alpha   90.00
_cell.angle_beta   90.00
_cell.angle_gamma   90.00
#
_symmetry.space_group_name_H-M   'P 1'
#
loop_
_entity.id
_entity.type
_entity.pdbx_description
1 polymer ?
#
loop_
_entity_poly.entity_id
_entity_poly.type
_entity_poly.pdbx_seq_one_letter_code
_entity_poly.pdbx_strand_id
1 'polypeptide(L)'
;IARHPDLGTLAKAARAVGGPAIRNMATVGGNLFAPSPYGDFAVALLALDATVGTDDGDTPIETFLAGRDNSRAIVTSVSLTLPRAGSFRFLKVSRVKPKGVSVLSITLVLE
;
A
#
# COMPACT_ATOMS: atom_id res chain seq x y z
N ILE A 1 11.15 1.78 -0.72
CA ILE A 1 10.42 0.85 -1.63
C ILE A 1 10.91 0.96 -3.08
N ALA A 2 10.51 1.97 -3.87
CA ALA A 2 10.74 1.97 -5.33
C ALA A 2 12.22 2.06 -5.81
N ARG A 3 13.17 2.21 -4.89
CA ARG A 3 14.63 2.20 -5.11
C ARG A 3 15.33 0.96 -4.52
N HIS A 4 14.61 0.14 -3.76
CA HIS A 4 15.18 -1.05 -3.13
C HIS A 4 15.24 -2.19 -4.16
N PRO A 5 16.39 -2.87 -4.35
CA PRO A 5 16.56 -3.88 -5.39
C PRO A 5 15.53 -5.01 -5.28
N ASP A 6 15.29 -5.49 -4.06
CA ASP A 6 14.40 -6.65 -3.83
C ASP A 6 12.90 -6.31 -3.90
N LEU A 7 12.53 -5.02 -3.86
CA LEU A 7 11.13 -4.59 -3.84
C LEU A 7 10.64 -4.07 -5.20
N GLY A 8 11.33 -4.43 -6.29
CA GLY A 8 10.99 -4.03 -7.65
C GLY A 8 9.53 -4.32 -8.02
N THR A 9 8.99 -5.46 -7.58
CA THR A 9 7.60 -5.87 -7.78
C THR A 9 6.59 -4.83 -7.30
N LEU A 10 6.88 -4.15 -6.18
CA LEU A 10 6.00 -3.14 -5.57
C LEU A 10 6.21 -1.73 -6.15
N ALA A 11 7.25 -1.53 -6.97
CA ALA A 11 7.65 -0.20 -7.41
C ALA A 11 6.55 0.54 -8.18
N LYS A 12 5.71 -0.18 -8.94
CA LYS A 12 4.59 0.42 -9.66
C LYS A 12 3.54 1.02 -8.71
N ALA A 13 3.12 0.25 -7.70
CA ALA A 13 2.18 0.72 -6.67
C ALA A 13 2.78 1.88 -5.87
N ALA A 14 4.03 1.75 -5.42
CA ALA A 14 4.71 2.81 -4.66
C ALA A 14 4.83 4.12 -5.45
N ARG A 15 5.13 4.07 -6.76
CA ARG A 15 5.21 5.26 -7.63
C ARG A 15 3.84 5.88 -7.96
N ALA A 16 2.74 5.18 -7.70
CA ALA A 16 1.39 5.68 -7.90
C ALA A 16 0.96 6.68 -6.81
N VAL A 17 1.62 6.64 -5.64
CA VAL A 17 1.45 7.59 -4.56
C VAL A 17 2.12 8.92 -4.94
N GLY A 18 1.31 9.94 -5.24
CA GLY A 18 1.73 11.34 -5.39
C GLY A 18 2.92 11.64 -6.32
N GLY A 19 3.40 12.88 -6.27
CA GLY A 19 4.66 13.28 -6.88
C GLY A 19 5.88 12.81 -6.08
N PRO A 20 7.12 12.98 -6.59
CA PRO A 20 8.34 12.69 -5.83
C PRO A 20 8.39 13.38 -4.46
N ALA A 21 7.98 14.65 -4.37
CA ALA A 21 7.94 15.39 -3.11
C ALA A 21 7.03 14.73 -2.06
N ILE A 22 5.84 14.28 -2.46
CA ILE A 22 4.94 13.54 -1.58
C ILE A 22 5.59 12.24 -1.11
N ARG A 23 6.18 11.43 -2.02
CA ARG A 23 6.79 10.15 -1.63
C ARG A 23 8.01 10.27 -0.74
N ASN A 24 8.73 11.39 -0.81
CA ASN A 24 9.88 11.63 0.06
C ASN A 24 9.45 11.90 1.51
N MET A 25 8.21 12.36 1.73
CA MET A 25 7.65 12.65 3.06
C MET A 25 6.64 11.60 3.53
N ALA A 26 5.96 10.93 2.61
CA ALA A 26 4.91 9.96 2.91
C ALA A 26 5.49 8.68 3.51
N THR A 27 4.74 8.08 4.42
CA THR A 27 5.07 6.80 5.04
C THR A 27 4.07 5.72 4.62
N VAL A 28 4.47 4.44 4.73
CA VAL A 28 3.56 3.32 4.51
C VAL A 28 2.46 3.32 5.56
N GLY A 29 2.82 3.46 6.85
CA GLY A 29 1.86 3.54 7.95
C GLY A 29 0.83 4.65 7.76
N GLY A 30 1.26 5.86 7.40
CA GLY A 30 0.35 6.97 7.10
C GLY A 30 -0.56 6.69 5.89
N ASN A 31 -0.08 5.93 4.89
CA ASN A 31 -0.91 5.54 3.75
C ASN A 31 -2.05 4.58 4.14
N LEU A 32 -1.86 3.73 5.16
CA LEU A 32 -2.90 2.79 5.62
C LEU A 32 -4.12 3.51 6.21
N PHE A 33 -3.93 4.73 6.76
CA PHE A 33 -4.98 5.61 7.29
C PHE A 33 -5.51 6.62 6.27
N ALA A 34 -4.99 6.63 5.04
CA ALA A 34 -5.43 7.60 4.05
C ALA A 34 -6.90 7.32 3.65
N PRO A 35 -7.81 8.30 3.76
CA PRO A 35 -9.22 8.10 3.44
C PRO A 35 -9.42 7.91 1.93
N SER A 36 -10.55 7.31 1.54
CA SER A 36 -10.96 7.29 0.13
C SER A 36 -11.08 8.73 -0.41
N PRO A 37 -10.65 9.02 -1.65
CA PRO A 37 -10.14 8.10 -2.69
C PRO A 37 -8.59 7.96 -2.73
N TYR A 38 -7.90 8.07 -1.60
CA TYR A 38 -6.46 7.88 -1.48
C TYR A 38 -6.13 6.44 -1.02
N GLY A 39 -4.96 6.20 -0.43
CA GLY A 39 -4.61 4.89 0.13
C GLY A 39 -4.24 3.82 -0.91
N ASP A 40 -3.86 4.22 -2.13
CA ASP A 40 -3.58 3.29 -3.23
C ASP A 40 -2.56 2.19 -2.91
N PHE A 41 -1.60 2.47 -2.03
CA PHE A 41 -0.58 1.50 -1.67
C PHE A 41 -1.14 0.45 -0.69
N ALA A 42 -2.13 0.80 0.14
CA ALA A 42 -2.84 -0.15 0.99
C ALA A 42 -3.52 -1.26 0.18
N VAL A 43 -4.04 -0.95 -1.03
CA VAL A 43 -4.62 -1.96 -1.94
C VAL A 43 -3.58 -2.98 -2.40
N ALA A 44 -2.32 -2.56 -2.57
CA ALA A 44 -1.24 -3.47 -2.92
C ALA A 44 -0.86 -4.40 -1.76
N LEU A 45 -0.82 -3.85 -0.54
CA LEU A 45 -0.51 -4.60 0.67
C LEU A 45 -1.62 -5.59 1.03
N LEU A 46 -2.89 -5.20 0.82
CA LEU A 46 -4.04 -6.06 1.06
C LEU A 46 -4.01 -7.29 0.16
N ALA A 47 -3.74 -7.12 -1.13
CA ALA A 47 -3.65 -8.24 -2.06
C ALA A 47 -2.43 -9.15 -1.84
N LEU A 48 -1.49 -8.75 -0.98
CA LEU A 48 -0.30 -9.51 -0.62
C LEU A 48 -0.41 -10.14 0.76
N ASP A 49 -1.61 -10.12 1.36
CA ASP A 49 -1.89 -10.64 2.70
C ASP A 49 -0.89 -10.13 3.74
N ALA A 50 -0.56 -8.83 3.66
CA ALA A 50 0.43 -8.23 4.53
C ALA A 50 0.01 -8.31 6.01
N THR A 51 1.01 -8.39 6.90
CA THR A 51 0.83 -8.23 8.35
C THR A 51 1.21 -6.80 8.73
N VAL A 52 0.35 -6.13 9.49
CA VAL A 52 0.61 -4.80 10.05
C VAL A 52 1.06 -4.97 11.49
N GLY A 53 2.27 -4.54 11.80
CA GLY A 53 2.78 -4.48 13.16
C GLY A 53 2.45 -3.12 13.77
N THR A 54 1.90 -3.15 14.98
CA THR A 54 1.58 -1.97 15.78
C THR A 54 2.28 -2.05 17.14
N ASP A 55 2.19 -0.99 17.94
CA ASP A 55 2.60 -0.99 19.35
C ASP A 55 1.74 -1.92 20.23
N ASP A 56 0.54 -2.30 19.77
CA ASP A 56 -0.34 -3.28 20.42
C ASP A 56 -0.16 -4.72 19.92
N GLY A 57 0.73 -4.94 18.92
CA GLY A 57 1.03 -6.24 18.33
C GLY A 57 0.76 -6.32 16.82
N ASP A 58 0.88 -7.54 16.29
CA ASP A 58 0.75 -7.83 14.85
C ASP A 58 -0.68 -8.22 14.49
N THR A 59 -1.18 -7.76 13.35
CA THR A 59 -2.55 -8.05 12.88
C THR A 59 -2.57 -8.19 11.35
N PRO A 60 -3.34 -9.13 10.77
CA PRO A 60 -3.56 -9.20 9.33
C PRO A 60 -4.12 -7.87 8.79
N ILE A 61 -3.64 -7.43 7.63
CA ILE A 61 -4.02 -6.15 7.06
C ILE A 61 -5.53 -6.00 6.84
N GLU A 62 -6.24 -7.07 6.50
CA GLU A 62 -7.70 -7.07 6.37
C GLU A 62 -8.40 -6.63 7.67
N THR A 63 -8.03 -7.24 8.79
CA THR A 63 -8.56 -6.94 10.14
C THR A 63 -8.16 -5.55 10.56
N PHE A 64 -6.91 -5.16 10.31
CA PHE A 64 -6.43 -3.81 10.60
C PHE A 64 -7.26 -2.76 9.85
N LEU A 65 -7.44 -2.91 8.53
CA LEU A 65 -8.18 -1.94 7.72
C LEU A 65 -9.66 -1.85 8.10
N ALA A 66 -10.28 -2.96 8.52
CA ALA A 66 -11.66 -2.97 9.01
C ALA A 66 -11.86 -2.18 10.32
N GLY A 67 -10.84 -2.14 11.18
CA GLY A 67 -10.89 -1.47 12.49
C GLY A 67 -10.17 -0.11 12.58
N ARG A 68 -9.39 0.27 11.56
CA ARG A 68 -8.40 1.37 11.65
C ARG A 68 -8.99 2.71 12.09
N ASP A 69 -10.23 3.03 11.73
CA ASP A 69 -10.83 4.34 11.98
C ASP A 69 -11.11 4.56 13.48
N ASN A 70 -11.18 3.48 14.27
CA ASN A 70 -11.30 3.51 15.72
C ASN A 70 -9.99 3.18 16.45
N SER A 71 -8.92 2.88 15.70
CA SER A 71 -7.64 2.48 16.28
C SER A 71 -6.84 3.71 16.75
N ARG A 72 -6.19 3.56 17.90
CA ARG A 72 -5.20 4.52 18.42
C ARG A 72 -3.77 4.00 18.32
N ALA A 73 -3.60 2.79 17.80
CA ALA A 73 -2.33 2.11 17.71
C ALA A 73 -1.39 2.80 16.72
N ILE A 74 -0.10 2.79 17.03
CA ILE A 74 0.96 3.32 16.18
C ILE A 74 1.46 2.18 15.29
N VAL A 75 1.32 2.34 13.98
CA VAL A 75 1.91 1.39 13.02
C VAL A 75 3.44 1.51 13.06
N THR A 76 4.09 0.42 13.43
CA THR A 76 5.55 0.33 13.56
C THR A 76 6.19 -0.43 12.39
N SER A 77 5.47 -1.36 11.77
CA SER A 77 5.99 -2.15 10.65
C SER A 77 4.89 -2.69 9.73
N VAL A 78 5.30 -3.08 8.52
CA VAL A 78 4.48 -3.87 7.59
C VAL A 78 5.35 -4.98 7.02
N SER A 79 4.89 -6.22 7.16
CA SER A 79 5.58 -7.43 6.71
C SER A 79 4.76 -8.12 5.63
N LEU A 80 5.42 -8.69 4.63
CA LEU A 80 4.77 -9.41 3.54
C LEU A 80 5.74 -10.41 2.91
N THR A 81 5.19 -11.42 2.24
CA THR A 81 5.95 -12.33 1.38
C THR A 81 5.92 -11.80 -0.04
N LEU A 82 7.09 -11.68 -0.67
CA LEU A 82 7.14 -11.27 -2.08
C LEU A 82 6.60 -12.39 -2.97
N PRO A 83 5.65 -12.10 -3.87
CA PRO A 83 5.10 -13.12 -4.75
C PRO A 83 6.10 -13.46 -5.86
N ARG A 84 5.85 -14.58 -6.55
CA ARG A 84 6.67 -14.99 -7.70
C ARG A 84 6.79 -13.84 -8.72
N ALA A 85 7.97 -13.71 -9.30
CA ALA A 85 8.22 -12.72 -10.34
C ALA A 85 7.14 -12.82 -11.44
N GLY A 86 6.53 -11.68 -11.77
CA GLY A 86 5.50 -11.62 -12.81
C GLY A 86 4.10 -12.06 -12.38
N SER A 87 3.84 -12.41 -11.11
CA SER A 87 2.48 -12.76 -10.66
C SER A 87 1.70 -11.60 -10.00
N PHE A 88 2.38 -10.53 -9.59
CA PHE A 88 1.77 -9.31 -9.04
C PHE A 88 1.42 -8.30 -10.15
N ARG A 89 0.22 -7.73 -10.10
CA ARG A 89 -0.24 -6.65 -10.98
C ARG A 89 -0.93 -5.56 -10.17
N PHE A 90 -0.52 -4.32 -10.37
CA PHE A 90 -1.18 -3.14 -9.82
C PHE A 90 -1.64 -2.21 -10.96
N LEU A 91 -2.86 -1.68 -10.86
CA LEU A 91 -3.40 -0.68 -11.76
C LEU A 91 -4.14 0.41 -10.96
N LYS A 92 -3.75 1.66 -11.21
CA LYS A 92 -4.47 2.85 -10.78
C LYS A 92 -5.13 3.52 -11.98
N VAL A 93 -6.44 3.65 -11.93
CA VAL A 93 -7.24 4.42 -12.89
C VAL A 93 -7.45 5.81 -12.31
N SER A 94 -7.12 6.85 -13.08
CA SER A 94 -7.26 8.25 -12.69
C SER A 94 -7.68 9.08 -13.89
N ARG A 95 -8.38 10.20 -13.65
CA ARG A 95 -8.80 11.13 -14.72
C ARG A 95 -7.64 11.98 -15.24
N VAL A 96 -6.72 12.34 -14.34
CA VAL A 96 -5.56 13.19 -14.64
C VAL A 96 -4.28 12.36 -14.51
N LYS A 97 -3.46 12.34 -15.55
CA LYS A 97 -2.17 11.62 -15.56
C LYS A 97 -1.01 12.62 -15.46
N PRO A 98 0.12 12.25 -14.81
CA PRO A 98 0.39 10.93 -14.26
C PRO A 98 -0.03 10.74 -12.78
N LYS A 99 -0.40 11.81 -12.06
CA LYS A 99 -0.54 11.81 -10.58
C LYS A 99 -1.91 12.25 -10.06
N GLY A 100 -2.96 12.06 -10.84
CA GLY A 100 -4.33 12.34 -10.39
C GLY A 100 -4.77 11.44 -9.24
N VAL A 101 -5.81 11.90 -8.56
CA VAL A 101 -6.54 11.13 -7.55
C VAL A 101 -7.16 9.89 -8.20
N SER A 102 -7.22 8.79 -7.45
CA SER A 102 -7.73 7.52 -7.93
C SER A 102 -9.23 7.59 -8.16
N VAL A 103 -9.67 7.03 -9.28
CA VAL A 103 -11.05 6.60 -9.51
C VAL A 103 -11.20 5.15 -9.06
N LEU A 104 -10.19 4.34 -9.35
CA LEU A 104 -10.10 2.93 -8.97
C LEU A 104 -8.63 2.56 -8.80
N SER A 105 -8.34 1.78 -7.75
CA SER A 105 -7.07 1.08 -7.61
C SER A 105 -7.37 -0.40 -7.44
N ILE A 106 -6.73 -1.23 -8.25
CA ILE A 106 -6.88 -2.68 -8.24
C ILE A 106 -5.51 -3.34 -8.23
N THR A 107 -5.37 -4.34 -7.36
CA THR A 107 -4.20 -5.20 -7.29
C THR A 107 -4.64 -6.64 -7.47
N LEU A 108 -3.86 -7.43 -8.20
CA LEU A 108 -4.04 -8.87 -8.32
C LEU A 108 -2.71 -9.57 -8.06
N VAL A 109 -2.78 -10.69 -7.37
CA VAL A 109 -1.69 -11.66 -7.26
C VAL A 109 -2.19 -12.96 -7.86
N LEU A 110 -1.47 -13.49 -8.84
CA LEU A 110 -1.74 -14.79 -9.45
C LEU A 110 -0.92 -15.86 -8.73
N GLU A 111 -1.53 -17.02 -8.49
CA GLU A 111 -0.87 -18.19 -7.91
C GLU A 111 -0.29 -19.12 -9.00
#